data_AF-A0A7S7ETF4-F1
#
_entry.id   AF-A0A7S7ETF4-F1
#
_cell.length_a   1.000
_cell.length_b   1.000
_cell.length_c   1.000
_cell.angle_alpha   90.00
_cell.angle_beta   90.00
_cell.angle_gamma   90.00
#
_symmetry.space_group_name_H-M   'P 1'
#
loop_
_entity.id
_entity.type
_entity.pdbx_description
1 polymer ?
#
loop_
_entity_poly.entity_id
_entity_poly.type
_entity_poly.pdbx_seq_one_letter_code
_entity_poly.pdbx_strand_id
1 'polypeptide(L)'
;MKNYTGEELSEALRAINSIIHKCEKAQEKFPEGKPQHTLLRNRLKAMYLSKELITEELSKIGPSAVPQTSAQQTRAHAAAAQTSAKQTRAPQTSAEDNCSSALLLSNLDQLQTTDLGMERIRKNLNLDTDDVVLWCREKIKAPNAIVTRKGKNWYIAADGCEITVNARSFTIITAHKRTI
;
A
#
# COMPACT_ATOMS: atom_id res chain seq x y z
N MET A 1 22.33 -5.62 -23.54
CA MET A 1 21.64 -5.66 -22.23
C MET A 1 22.64 -5.21 -21.17
N LYS A 2 22.21 -4.51 -20.12
CA LYS A 2 23.13 -4.19 -19.01
C LYS A 2 23.35 -5.48 -18.22
N ASN A 3 24.61 -5.84 -18.01
CA ASN A 3 24.98 -6.96 -17.13
C ASN A 3 25.07 -6.41 -15.71
N TYR A 4 24.33 -7.01 -14.78
CA TYR A 4 24.40 -6.66 -13.36
C TYR A 4 25.67 -7.26 -12.75
N THR A 5 26.29 -6.57 -11.79
CA THR A 5 27.44 -7.13 -11.07
C THR A 5 26.97 -8.15 -10.03
N GLY A 6 27.86 -9.07 -9.63
CA GLY A 6 27.56 -10.01 -8.55
C GLY A 6 27.25 -9.30 -7.22
N GLU A 7 27.84 -8.13 -6.98
CA GLU A 7 27.56 -7.29 -5.80
C GLU A 7 26.14 -6.71 -5.85
N GLU A 8 25.73 -6.13 -6.98
CA GLU A 8 24.37 -5.58 -7.17
C GLU A 8 23.30 -6.66 -6.99
N LEU A 9 23.54 -7.85 -7.55
CA LEU A 9 22.64 -8.99 -7.41
C LEU A 9 22.59 -9.51 -5.97
N SER A 10 23.74 -9.56 -5.28
CA SER A 10 23.80 -9.96 -3.87
C SER A 10 23.08 -8.98 -2.95
N GLU A 11 23.22 -7.68 -3.22
CA GLU A 11 22.50 -6.63 -2.48
C GLU A 11 20.99 -6.73 -2.71
N ALA A 12 20.56 -6.89 -3.96
CA ALA A 12 19.15 -7.09 -4.31
C ALA A 12 18.57 -8.33 -3.63
N LEU A 13 19.31 -9.44 -3.62
CA LEU A 13 18.92 -10.68 -2.96
C LEU A 13 18.76 -10.48 -1.45
N ARG A 14 19.68 -9.75 -0.80
CA ARG A 14 19.58 -9.39 0.62
C ARG A 14 18.32 -8.58 0.92
N ALA A 15 18.02 -7.58 0.08
CA ALA A 15 16.83 -6.75 0.23
C ALA A 15 15.54 -7.57 0.08
N ILE A 16 15.46 -8.44 -0.94
CA ILE A 16 14.31 -9.32 -1.18
C ILE A 16 14.10 -10.29 -0.03
N ASN A 17 15.16 -10.94 0.48
CA ASN A 17 15.04 -11.84 1.63
C ASN A 17 14.50 -11.10 2.87
N SER A 18 14.91 -9.85 3.10
CA SER A 18 14.34 -9.03 4.19
C SER A 18 12.84 -8.76 4.01
N ILE A 19 12.41 -8.47 2.77
CA ILE A 19 10.99 -8.23 2.46
C ILE A 19 10.17 -9.51 2.60
N ILE A 20 10.68 -10.65 2.13
CA ILE A 20 10.06 -11.98 2.30
C ILE A 20 9.79 -12.24 3.78
N HIS A 21 10.83 -12.13 4.61
CA HIS A 21 10.71 -12.38 6.05
C HIS A 21 9.65 -11.50 6.72
N LYS A 22 9.62 -10.21 6.39
CA LYS A 22 8.61 -9.26 6.91
C LYS A 22 7.20 -9.63 6.44
N CYS A 23 7.05 -10.06 5.19
CA CYS A 23 5.76 -10.45 4.63
C CYS A 23 5.25 -11.77 5.24
N GLU A 24 6.11 -12.75 5.48
CA GLU A 24 5.77 -14.01 6.17
C GLU A 24 5.28 -13.73 7.60
N LYS A 25 6.06 -12.94 8.36
CA LYS A 25 5.67 -12.56 9.72
C LYS A 25 4.40 -11.72 9.78
N ALA A 26 4.12 -10.94 8.74
CA ALA A 26 2.85 -10.24 8.63
C ALA A 26 1.70 -11.19 8.27
N GLN A 27 1.94 -12.20 7.43
CA GLN A 27 0.92 -13.15 6.99
C GLN A 27 0.39 -14.00 8.14
N GLU A 28 1.26 -14.41 9.07
CA GLU A 28 0.88 -15.13 10.31
C GLU A 28 -0.18 -14.39 11.13
N LYS A 29 -0.32 -13.06 10.99
CA LYS A 29 -1.26 -12.24 11.76
C LYS A 29 -2.66 -12.20 11.15
N PHE A 30 -2.86 -12.70 9.93
CA PHE A 30 -4.13 -12.62 9.23
C PHE A 30 -4.62 -14.03 8.87
N PRO A 31 -5.83 -14.44 9.30
CA PRO A 31 -6.37 -15.74 8.94
C PRO A 31 -6.65 -15.86 7.44
N GLU A 32 -6.66 -17.10 6.94
CA GLU A 32 -7.03 -17.40 5.56
C GLU A 32 -8.43 -16.87 5.22
N GLY A 33 -8.62 -16.47 3.96
CA GLY A 33 -9.86 -15.83 3.49
C GLY A 33 -9.92 -14.32 3.67
N LYS A 34 -9.01 -13.68 4.43
CA LYS A 34 -8.93 -12.22 4.49
C LYS A 34 -8.22 -11.63 3.26
N PRO A 35 -8.65 -10.46 2.75
CA PRO A 35 -7.95 -9.77 1.66
C PRO A 35 -6.47 -9.50 1.95
N GLN A 36 -6.14 -9.16 3.21
CA GLN A 36 -4.77 -8.93 3.66
C GLN A 36 -3.90 -10.18 3.52
N HIS A 37 -4.43 -11.35 3.91
CA HIS A 37 -3.74 -12.63 3.75
C HIS A 37 -3.48 -12.93 2.28
N THR A 38 -4.50 -12.76 1.43
CA THR A 38 -4.39 -12.98 -0.02
C THR A 38 -3.37 -12.04 -0.68
N LEU A 39 -3.36 -10.76 -0.30
CA LEU A 39 -2.41 -9.76 -0.80
C LEU A 39 -0.97 -10.10 -0.41
N LEU A 40 -0.74 -10.50 0.85
CA LEU A 40 0.58 -10.90 1.34
C LEU A 40 1.07 -12.17 0.63
N ARG A 41 0.21 -13.17 0.44
CA ARG A 41 0.52 -14.37 -0.33
C ARG A 41 0.94 -14.04 -1.76
N ASN A 42 0.21 -13.16 -2.44
CA ASN A 42 0.54 -12.76 -3.81
C ASN A 42 1.88 -12.02 -3.88
N ARG A 43 2.17 -11.15 -2.91
CA ARG A 43 3.48 -10.50 -2.79
C ARG A 43 4.61 -11.49 -2.56
N LEU A 44 4.43 -12.44 -1.65
CA LEU A 44 5.43 -13.48 -1.37
C LEU A 44 5.74 -14.30 -2.62
N LYS A 45 4.72 -14.74 -3.37
CA LYS A 45 4.92 -15.43 -4.64
C LYS A 45 5.81 -14.64 -5.61
N ALA A 46 5.53 -13.35 -5.80
CA ALA A 46 6.35 -12.50 -6.67
C ALA A 46 7.79 -12.34 -6.15
N MET A 47 7.97 -12.20 -4.84
CA MET A 47 9.30 -12.07 -4.23
C MET A 47 10.12 -13.36 -4.32
N TYR A 48 9.48 -14.52 -4.16
CA TYR A 48 10.12 -15.82 -4.33
C TYR A 48 10.57 -16.04 -5.78
N LEU A 49 9.72 -15.73 -6.77
CA LEU A 49 10.11 -15.75 -8.17
C LEU A 49 11.30 -14.81 -8.45
N SER A 50 11.26 -13.58 -7.92
CA SER A 50 12.37 -12.64 -8.05
C SER A 50 13.66 -13.15 -7.41
N LYS A 51 13.56 -13.82 -6.26
CA LYS A 51 14.70 -14.43 -5.56
C LYS A 51 15.31 -15.57 -6.38
N GLU A 52 14.48 -16.44 -6.94
CA GLU A 52 14.92 -17.55 -7.80
C GLU A 52 15.70 -17.02 -9.00
N LEU A 53 15.14 -16.04 -9.72
CA LEU A 53 15.79 -15.42 -10.89
C LEU A 53 17.14 -14.78 -10.53
N ILE A 54 17.22 -14.02 -9.43
CA ILE A 54 18.48 -13.38 -9.00
C ILE A 54 19.53 -14.42 -8.58
N THR A 55 19.10 -15.50 -7.92
CA THR A 55 20.00 -16.58 -7.51
C THR A 55 20.55 -17.34 -8.72
N GLU A 56 19.71 -17.58 -9.73
CA GLU A 56 20.11 -18.18 -10.99
C GLU A 56 21.15 -17.29 -11.71
N GLU A 57 20.91 -15.99 -11.81
CA GLU A 57 21.87 -15.06 -12.41
C GLU A 57 23.19 -14.99 -11.64
N LEU A 58 23.16 -15.01 -10.30
CA LEU A 58 24.38 -15.12 -9.48
C LEU A 58 25.16 -16.39 -9.77
N SER A 59 24.49 -17.52 -9.98
CA SER A 59 25.15 -18.79 -10.29
C SER A 59 25.89 -18.75 -11.63
N LYS A 60 25.44 -17.95 -12.59
CA LYS A 60 26.06 -17.76 -13.91
C LYS A 60 27.35 -16.91 -13.85
N ILE A 61 27.58 -16.20 -12.75
CA ILE A 61 28.72 -15.28 -12.57
C ILE A 61 29.94 -15.97 -11.91
N GLY A 62 29.84 -17.23 -11.45
CA GLY A 62 30.96 -17.98 -10.84
C GLY A 62 31.44 -19.21 -11.64
N PRO A 63 32.73 -19.65 -11.52
CA PRO A 63 33.71 -19.27 -10.49
C PRO A 63 35.04 -18.69 -11.07
N SER A 64 35.44 -17.51 -10.58
CA SER A 64 36.86 -17.13 -10.51
C SER A 64 37.14 -16.55 -9.12
N ALA A 65 38.10 -17.18 -8.43
CA ALA A 65 38.70 -16.83 -7.14
C ALA A 65 37.80 -16.84 -5.88
N VAL A 66 37.81 -17.99 -5.22
CA VAL A 66 37.60 -18.10 -3.76
C VAL A 66 38.89 -17.64 -3.07
N PRO A 67 38.80 -16.86 -1.99
CA PRO A 67 39.48 -17.30 -0.77
C PRO A 67 38.47 -17.65 0.32
N GLN A 68 38.64 -18.85 0.84
CA GLN A 68 38.02 -19.32 2.06
C GLN A 68 38.67 -18.56 3.22
N THR A 69 37.86 -18.01 4.12
CA THR A 69 38.28 -17.89 5.52
C THR A 69 37.10 -18.29 6.40
N SER A 70 37.23 -19.50 6.94
CA SER A 70 36.49 -20.02 8.08
C SER A 70 36.93 -19.35 9.40
N ALA A 71 36.05 -19.42 10.40
CA ALA A 71 36.28 -19.21 11.84
C ALA A 71 36.36 -17.72 12.30
N GLN A 72 35.75 -17.24 13.37
CA GLN A 72 35.28 -17.88 14.60
C GLN A 72 34.29 -16.97 15.39
N GLN A 73 33.18 -17.56 15.83
CA GLN A 73 32.59 -17.58 17.18
C GLN A 73 32.42 -16.33 18.09
N THR A 74 31.17 -16.26 18.62
CA THR A 74 30.74 -15.97 20.02
C THR A 74 30.83 -14.52 20.54
N ARG A 75 29.88 -13.97 21.32
CA ARG A 75 29.02 -14.51 22.39
C ARG A 75 27.85 -13.55 22.69
N ALA A 76 26.82 -14.08 23.36
CA ALA A 76 25.57 -13.45 23.79
C ALA A 76 25.68 -12.60 25.08
N HIS A 77 24.51 -12.07 25.51
CA HIS A 77 24.12 -11.35 26.76
C HIS A 77 23.93 -9.83 26.60
N ALA A 78 22.92 -9.17 27.18
CA ALA A 78 21.69 -9.55 27.85
C ALA A 78 20.83 -8.26 27.99
N ALA A 79 19.53 -8.47 28.21
CA ALA A 79 18.47 -7.55 28.62
C ALA A 79 18.83 -6.18 29.25
N ALA A 80 18.10 -5.15 28.81
CA ALA A 80 17.54 -4.14 29.71
C ALA A 80 16.24 -3.58 29.14
N ALA A 81 15.16 -3.83 29.86
CA ALA A 81 13.85 -3.25 29.64
C ALA A 81 13.87 -1.74 29.94
N GLN A 82 13.23 -0.93 29.10
CA GLN A 82 12.66 0.35 29.52
C GLN A 82 11.28 0.52 28.90
N THR A 83 10.29 0.27 29.76
CA THR A 83 8.92 0.74 29.71
C THR A 83 8.90 2.26 29.61
N SER A 84 8.11 2.81 28.70
CA SER A 84 7.51 4.14 28.87
C SER A 84 6.20 4.21 28.11
N ALA A 85 5.14 4.33 28.90
CA ALA A 85 3.78 4.61 28.48
C ALA A 85 3.71 5.95 27.73
N LYS A 86 2.93 6.00 26.64
CA LYS A 86 2.35 7.26 26.17
C LYS A 86 0.97 7.02 25.56
N GLN A 87 0.01 7.02 26.48
CA GLN A 87 -1.18 7.87 26.44
C GLN A 87 -2.03 7.89 25.16
N THR A 88 -3.15 7.18 25.27
CA THR A 88 -4.46 7.46 24.69
C THR A 88 -4.73 8.95 24.45
N ARG A 89 -5.10 9.32 23.22
CA ARG A 89 -6.09 10.40 22.98
C ARG A 89 -6.68 10.30 21.56
N ALA A 90 -7.97 9.98 21.49
CA ALA A 90 -8.84 10.41 20.41
C ALA A 90 -9.60 11.68 20.87
N PRO A 91 -10.35 12.35 20.01
CA PRO A 91 -9.91 13.07 18.82
C PRO A 91 -10.07 14.58 19.07
N GLN A 92 -9.04 15.38 18.82
CA GLN A 92 -9.21 16.84 18.82
C GLN A 92 -9.63 17.28 17.41
N THR A 93 -10.91 17.61 17.29
CA THR A 93 -11.45 18.44 16.22
C THR A 93 -10.89 19.86 16.41
N SER A 94 -9.97 20.28 15.56
CA SER A 94 -9.50 21.66 15.47
C SER A 94 -9.38 22.07 14.01
N ALA A 95 -10.25 23.01 13.63
CA ALA A 95 -10.27 23.95 12.52
C ALA A 95 -8.99 24.15 11.65
N GLU A 96 -8.51 23.10 10.96
CA GLU A 96 -7.43 23.22 9.95
C GLU A 96 -7.84 22.81 8.51
N ASP A 97 -9.08 22.37 8.29
CA ASP A 97 -9.45 21.64 7.05
C ASP A 97 -10.10 22.45 5.92
N ASN A 98 -10.21 23.78 6.03
CA ASN A 98 -10.94 24.56 5.01
C ASN A 98 -10.16 24.81 3.71
N CYS A 99 -8.82 24.74 3.74
CA CYS A 99 -7.98 24.92 2.54
C CYS A 99 -7.86 23.63 1.70
N SER A 100 -7.96 22.48 2.37
CA SER A 100 -7.76 21.17 1.78
C SER A 100 -8.96 20.76 0.90
N SER A 101 -10.17 20.89 1.44
CA SER A 101 -11.42 20.58 0.74
C SER A 101 -11.65 21.46 -0.49
N ALA A 102 -11.30 22.75 -0.39
CA ALA A 102 -11.44 23.71 -1.49
C ALA A 102 -10.66 23.29 -2.75
N LEU A 103 -9.45 22.74 -2.60
CA LEU A 103 -8.64 22.30 -3.74
C LEU A 103 -9.27 21.13 -4.50
N LEU A 104 -9.92 20.19 -3.80
CA LEU A 104 -10.65 19.10 -4.46
C LEU A 104 -11.90 19.64 -5.18
N LEU A 105 -12.67 20.52 -4.54
CA LEU A 105 -13.90 21.08 -5.09
C LEU A 105 -13.66 21.94 -6.33
N SER A 106 -12.54 22.68 -6.37
CA SER A 106 -12.14 23.49 -7.53
C SER A 106 -11.64 22.66 -8.72
N ASN A 107 -11.34 21.38 -8.53
CA ASN A 107 -10.76 20.51 -9.57
C ASN A 107 -11.64 19.27 -9.87
N LEU A 108 -12.94 19.34 -9.57
CA LEU A 108 -13.87 18.23 -9.81
C LEU A 108 -13.95 17.81 -11.28
N ASP A 109 -13.66 18.73 -12.20
CA ASP A 109 -13.68 18.44 -13.64
C ASP A 109 -12.54 17.55 -14.09
N GLN A 110 -11.46 17.48 -13.30
CA GLN A 110 -10.31 16.61 -13.53
C GLN A 110 -10.52 15.19 -12.95
N LEU A 111 -11.65 14.93 -12.29
CA LEU A 111 -11.92 13.59 -11.76
C LEU A 111 -12.00 12.58 -12.90
N GLN A 112 -11.20 11.52 -12.76
CA GLN A 112 -11.12 10.41 -13.70
C GLN A 112 -11.00 9.10 -12.94
N THR A 113 -11.25 7.98 -13.59
CA THR A 113 -10.94 6.66 -13.04
C THR A 113 -10.43 5.74 -14.15
N THR A 114 -9.81 4.63 -13.79
CA THR A 114 -9.41 3.60 -14.75
C THR A 114 -10.53 2.60 -14.97
N ASP A 115 -10.49 1.78 -16.01
CA ASP A 115 -11.51 0.75 -16.28
C ASP A 115 -11.71 -0.20 -15.08
N LEU A 116 -10.60 -0.68 -14.51
CA LEU A 116 -10.61 -1.47 -13.28
C LEU A 116 -11.13 -0.69 -12.07
N GLY A 117 -10.95 0.63 -12.07
CA GLY A 117 -11.54 1.54 -11.09
C GLY A 117 -13.06 1.59 -11.22
N MET A 118 -13.59 1.77 -12.44
CA MET A 118 -15.02 1.76 -12.72
C MET A 118 -15.67 0.46 -12.27
N GLU A 119 -15.10 -0.68 -12.65
CA GLU A 119 -15.62 -1.99 -12.27
C GLU A 119 -15.65 -2.18 -10.75
N ARG A 120 -14.56 -1.81 -10.07
CA ARG A 120 -14.48 -1.88 -8.60
C ARG A 120 -15.55 -1.01 -7.94
N ILE A 121 -15.69 0.23 -8.39
CA ILE A 121 -16.65 1.18 -7.83
C ILE A 121 -18.08 0.67 -8.05
N ARG A 122 -18.41 0.27 -9.29
CA ARG A 122 -19.72 -0.25 -9.68
C ARG A 122 -20.11 -1.45 -8.82
N LYS A 123 -19.20 -2.40 -8.64
CA LYS A 123 -19.40 -3.58 -7.80
C LYS A 123 -19.59 -3.25 -6.32
N ASN A 124 -18.76 -2.36 -5.77
CA ASN A 124 -18.80 -2.02 -4.34
C ASN A 124 -20.08 -1.25 -3.95
N LEU A 125 -20.56 -0.39 -4.84
CA LEU A 125 -21.77 0.42 -4.61
C LEU A 125 -23.04 -0.22 -5.17
N ASN A 126 -22.91 -1.27 -5.98
CA ASN A 126 -24.00 -1.91 -6.71
C ASN A 126 -24.74 -0.90 -7.62
N LEU A 127 -23.97 -0.14 -8.39
CA LEU A 127 -24.49 0.88 -9.32
C LEU A 127 -24.88 0.26 -10.66
N ASP A 128 -25.94 0.78 -11.26
CA ASP A 128 -26.44 0.40 -12.59
C ASP A 128 -26.21 1.52 -13.63
N THR A 129 -25.20 2.35 -13.42
CA THR A 129 -24.87 3.46 -14.31
C THR A 129 -23.61 3.16 -15.14
N ASP A 130 -23.62 3.62 -16.38
CA ASP A 130 -22.47 3.58 -17.27
C ASP A 130 -21.44 4.65 -16.89
N ASP A 131 -21.89 5.84 -16.48
CA ASP A 131 -21.02 6.94 -16.09
C ASP A 131 -20.80 7.02 -14.57
N VAL A 132 -19.87 6.19 -14.10
CA VAL A 132 -19.45 6.13 -12.70
C VAL A 132 -18.76 7.41 -12.24
N VAL A 133 -18.05 8.11 -13.14
CA VAL A 133 -17.29 9.32 -12.81
C VAL A 133 -18.24 10.48 -12.54
N LEU A 134 -19.24 10.66 -13.39
CA LEU A 134 -20.28 11.66 -13.19
C LEU A 134 -21.05 11.40 -11.90
N TRP A 135 -21.42 10.15 -11.63
CA TRP A 135 -22.06 9.77 -10.37
C TRP A 135 -21.22 10.16 -9.14
N CYS A 136 -19.91 9.86 -9.15
CA CYS A 136 -19.02 10.26 -8.06
C CYS A 136 -18.91 11.78 -7.93
N ARG A 137 -18.88 12.50 -9.05
CA ARG A 137 -18.82 13.97 -9.07
C ARG A 137 -20.04 14.59 -8.40
N GLU A 138 -21.24 14.11 -8.73
CA GLU A 138 -22.49 14.58 -8.11
C GLU A 138 -22.50 14.33 -6.60
N LYS A 139 -22.02 13.16 -6.17
CA LYS A 139 -21.93 12.83 -4.73
C LYS A 139 -20.94 13.71 -3.99
N ILE A 140 -19.80 14.06 -4.59
CA ILE A 140 -18.81 14.96 -3.97
C ILE A 140 -19.34 16.40 -3.91
N LYS A 141 -20.20 16.82 -4.85
CA LYS A 141 -20.84 18.14 -4.85
C LYS A 141 -21.97 18.28 -3.83
N ALA A 142 -22.44 17.19 -3.25
CA ALA A 142 -23.54 17.23 -2.31
C ALA A 142 -23.17 18.10 -1.08
N PRO A 143 -24.10 18.92 -0.55
CA PRO A 143 -23.80 19.84 0.55
C PRO A 143 -23.48 19.13 1.87
N ASN A 144 -23.85 17.86 1.99
CA ASN A 144 -23.52 16.99 3.12
C ASN A 144 -22.20 16.23 2.94
N ALA A 145 -21.44 16.50 1.86
CA ALA A 145 -20.18 15.84 1.61
C ALA A 145 -19.10 16.33 2.60
N ILE A 146 -18.54 15.39 3.37
CA ILE A 146 -17.42 15.65 4.28
C ILE A 146 -16.14 15.18 3.61
N VAL A 147 -15.23 16.10 3.34
CA VAL A 147 -13.93 15.82 2.70
C VAL A 147 -12.83 15.83 3.77
N THR A 148 -12.01 14.79 3.79
CA THR A 148 -10.84 14.69 4.69
C THR A 148 -9.63 14.19 3.92
N ARG A 149 -8.46 14.79 4.13
CA ARG A 149 -7.20 14.32 3.55
C ARG A 149 -6.48 13.40 4.52
N LYS A 150 -6.04 12.22 4.03
CA LYS A 150 -5.14 11.35 4.78
C LYS A 150 -3.98 10.93 3.88
N GLY A 151 -2.83 11.56 4.08
CA GLY A 151 -1.63 11.34 3.28
C GLY A 151 -1.84 11.68 1.79
N LYS A 152 -1.72 10.66 0.93
CA LYS A 152 -1.80 10.80 -0.54
C LYS A 152 -3.23 10.81 -1.12
N ASN A 153 -4.25 10.60 -0.28
CA ASN A 153 -5.63 10.45 -0.74
C ASN A 153 -6.59 11.39 0.01
N TRP A 154 -7.62 11.81 -0.71
CA TRP A 154 -8.86 12.38 -0.20
C TRP A 154 -9.87 11.28 0.09
N TYR A 155 -10.59 11.42 1.20
CA TYR A 155 -11.71 10.59 1.59
C TYR A 155 -12.93 11.50 1.67
N ILE A 156 -13.97 11.17 0.91
CA ILE A 156 -15.19 11.95 0.81
C ILE A 156 -16.34 11.08 1.29
N ALA A 157 -17.03 11.53 2.34
CA ALA A 157 -18.20 10.89 2.88
C ALA A 157 -19.45 11.63 2.44
N ALA A 158 -20.33 11.00 1.66
CA ALA A 158 -21.57 11.60 1.19
C ALA A 158 -22.65 10.53 1.06
N ASP A 159 -23.89 10.82 1.45
CA ASP A 159 -25.07 9.93 1.27
C ASP A 159 -24.85 8.44 1.63
N GLY A 160 -24.17 8.18 2.76
CA GLY A 160 -23.91 6.80 3.19
C GLY A 160 -22.92 6.03 2.30
N CYS A 161 -22.12 6.71 1.48
CA CYS A 161 -20.98 6.15 0.78
C CYS A 161 -19.69 6.89 1.11
N GLU A 162 -18.56 6.21 0.92
CA GLU A 162 -17.23 6.79 1.05
C GLU A 162 -16.45 6.61 -0.25
N ILE A 163 -16.04 7.75 -0.83
CA ILE A 163 -15.28 7.84 -2.08
C ILE A 163 -13.83 8.20 -1.73
N THR A 164 -12.88 7.50 -2.32
CA THR A 164 -11.45 7.77 -2.18
C THR A 164 -10.88 8.29 -3.49
N VAL A 165 -10.28 9.48 -3.46
CA VAL A 165 -9.67 10.14 -4.62
C VAL A 165 -8.19 10.38 -4.36
N ASN A 166 -7.33 10.16 -5.35
CA ASN A 166 -5.92 10.50 -5.24
C ASN A 166 -5.73 12.03 -5.19
N ALA A 167 -4.92 12.52 -4.26
CA ALA A 167 -4.76 13.96 -4.08
C ALA A 167 -3.93 14.68 -5.15
N ARG A 168 -3.12 13.93 -5.92
CA ARG A 168 -2.26 14.49 -6.97
C ARG A 168 -2.89 14.35 -8.35
N SER A 169 -3.43 13.17 -8.66
CA SER A 169 -3.92 12.84 -10.00
C SER A 169 -5.44 12.96 -10.15
N PHE A 170 -6.16 13.33 -9.08
CA PHE A 170 -7.63 13.38 -9.05
C PHE A 170 -8.30 12.06 -9.50
N THR A 171 -7.56 10.95 -9.47
CA THR A 171 -8.09 9.65 -9.87
C THR A 171 -8.97 9.09 -8.76
N ILE A 172 -10.23 8.78 -9.06
CA ILE A 172 -11.13 8.07 -8.17
C ILE A 172 -10.62 6.64 -8.05
N ILE A 173 -10.09 6.31 -6.87
CA ILE A 173 -9.49 5.02 -6.58
C ILE A 173 -10.59 4.02 -6.25
N THR A 174 -11.54 4.37 -5.38
CA THR A 174 -12.61 3.45 -5.00
C THR A 174 -13.76 4.23 -4.42
N ALA A 175 -14.93 3.62 -4.39
CA ALA A 175 -16.04 4.03 -3.55
C ALA A 175 -16.71 2.79 -2.98
N HIS A 176 -17.33 2.92 -1.81
CA HIS A 176 -18.00 1.82 -1.14
C HIS A 176 -19.12 2.36 -0.23
N LYS A 177 -20.10 1.51 0.06
CA LYS A 177 -21.14 1.84 1.04
C LYS A 177 -20.50 1.96 2.42
N ARG A 178 -20.84 3.01 3.15
CA ARG A 178 -20.46 3.18 4.54
C ARG A 178 -21.36 2.27 5.36
N THR A 179 -20.78 1.23 5.96
CA THR A 179 -21.48 0.48 6.99
C THR A 179 -21.59 1.37 8.22
N ILE A 180 -22.82 1.71 8.60
CA ILE A 180 -23.14 2.39 9.86
C ILE A 180 -23.10 1.36 10.98
#